data_AF-A0ABD5LS70-F1
#
_entry.id   AF-A0ABD5LS70-F1
#
_cell.length_a   1.000
_cell.length_b   1.000
_cell.length_c   1.000
_cell.angle_alpha   90.00
_cell.angle_beta   90.00
_cell.angle_gamma   90.00
#
_symmetry.space_group_name_H-M   'P 1'
#
loop_
_entity.id
_entity.type
_entity.pdbx_description
1 polymer ?
#
loop_
_entity_poly.entity_id
_entity_poly.type
_entity_poly.pdbx_seq_one_letter_code
_entity_poly.pdbx_strand_id
1 'polypeptide(L)'
;MQSWVSHYNKEDNSEAPFIISPSLISLAPNDNFTLKIIKTDDIKEINQESVYRVNIKVVPVIDDEMADKNLLLISLNSIYNLFYTPSNIINKSDNKDINFLLMMKILLK
;
A
#
# COMPACT_ATOMS: atom_id res chain seq x y z
N MET A 1 -8.21 7.19 3.82
CA MET A 1 -6.92 6.58 3.44
C MET A 1 -7.07 5.84 2.13
N GLN A 2 -6.19 6.10 1.18
CA GLN A 2 -6.08 5.38 -0.09
C GLN A 2 -4.86 4.46 -0.07
N SER A 3 -4.95 3.31 -0.72
CA SER A 3 -3.85 2.35 -0.84
C SER A 3 -3.79 1.71 -2.23
N TRP A 4 -2.59 1.57 -2.79
CA TRP A 4 -2.36 0.95 -4.10
C TRP A 4 -0.93 0.42 -4.23
N VAL A 5 -0.70 -0.50 -5.17
CA VAL A 5 0.65 -0.93 -5.56
C VAL A 5 1.06 -0.21 -6.84
N SER A 6 2.32 0.18 -6.92
CA SER A 6 2.94 0.74 -8.12
C SER A 6 4.25 0.02 -8.45
N HIS A 7 4.73 0.19 -9.68
CA HIS A 7 6.08 -0.22 -10.04
C HIS A 7 7.13 0.51 -9.20
N TYR A 8 8.29 -0.14 -9.03
CA TYR A 8 9.43 0.47 -8.33
C TYR A 8 10.08 1.58 -9.20
N ASN A 9 10.16 1.37 -10.51
CA ASN A 9 10.50 2.43 -11.44
C ASN A 9 9.32 3.41 -11.56
N LYS A 10 9.57 4.71 -11.30
CA LYS A 10 8.53 5.75 -11.36
C LYS A 10 8.11 6.11 -12.78
N GLU A 11 8.95 5.80 -13.76
CA GLU A 11 8.66 6.06 -15.18
C GLU A 11 7.71 5.01 -15.78
N ASP A 12 7.56 3.87 -15.10
CA ASP A 12 6.62 2.82 -15.46
C ASP A 12 5.23 3.17 -14.93
N ASN A 13 4.39 3.68 -15.83
CA ASN A 13 3.00 4.04 -15.56
C ASN A 13 2.01 2.90 -15.83
N SER A 14 2.50 1.69 -16.12
CA SER A 14 1.62 0.54 -16.27
C SER A 14 1.05 0.07 -14.92
N GLU A 15 -0.05 -0.68 -14.97
CA GLU A 15 -0.66 -1.22 -13.76
C GLU A 15 0.23 -2.31 -13.17
N ALA A 16 0.56 -2.18 -11.88
CA ALA A 16 1.29 -3.21 -11.18
C ALA A 16 0.42 -4.48 -11.05
N PRO A 17 1.01 -5.69 -11.07
CA PRO A 17 0.29 -6.97 -11.03
C PRO A 17 -0.24 -7.32 -9.63
N PHE A 18 -0.61 -6.30 -8.85
CA PHE A 18 -1.12 -6.42 -7.48
C PHE A 18 -2.22 -5.39 -7.22
N ILE A 19 -3.28 -5.83 -6.54
CA ILE A 19 -4.32 -4.96 -6.01
C ILE A 19 -4.32 -4.99 -4.48
N ILE A 20 -4.79 -3.90 -3.87
CA ILE A 20 -4.97 -3.80 -2.42
C ILE A 20 -6.46 -3.71 -2.10
N SER A 21 -6.91 -4.52 -1.14
CA SER A 21 -8.29 -4.52 -0.65
C SER A 21 -8.36 -4.36 0.88
N PRO A 22 -9.16 -3.43 1.41
CA PRO A 22 -9.87 -2.36 0.68
C PRO A 22 -8.90 -1.29 0.17
N SER A 23 -9.10 -0.79 -1.06
CA SER A 23 -8.25 0.25 -1.65
C SER A 23 -8.50 1.65 -1.07
N LEU A 24 -9.70 1.88 -0.52
CA LEU A 24 -10.12 3.13 0.12
C LEU A 24 -10.85 2.81 1.42
N ILE A 25 -10.42 3.42 2.52
CA ILE A 25 -11.03 3.26 3.85
C ILE A 25 -11.02 4.59 4.61
N SER A 26 -12.10 4.90 5.32
CA SER A 26 -12.13 6.01 6.28
C SER A 26 -11.42 5.60 7.56
N LEU A 27 -10.58 6.47 8.11
CA LEU A 27 -9.84 6.21 9.35
C LEU A 27 -10.33 7.15 10.45
N ALA A 28 -10.67 6.61 11.60
CA ALA A 28 -10.85 7.35 12.84
C ALA A 28 -9.54 7.35 13.67
N PRO A 29 -9.41 8.25 14.67
CA PRO A 29 -8.26 8.26 15.56
C PRO A 29 -8.07 6.90 16.26
N ASN A 30 -6.82 6.42 16.32
CA ASN A 30 -6.44 5.10 16.85
C ASN A 30 -7.00 3.86 16.13
N ASP A 31 -7.54 4.00 14.91
CA ASP A 31 -7.98 2.84 14.14
C ASP A 31 -6.80 1.95 13.71
N ASN A 32 -7.03 0.64 13.81
CA ASN A 32 -6.18 -0.38 13.17
C ASN A 32 -6.90 -0.89 11.93
N PHE A 33 -6.16 -1.09 10.83
CA PHE A 33 -6.70 -1.64 9.60
C PHE A 33 -5.82 -2.78 9.09
N THR A 34 -6.40 -3.67 8.29
CA THR A 34 -5.68 -4.74 7.60
C THR A 34 -5.93 -4.58 6.11
N LEU A 35 -4.84 -4.59 5.34
CA LEU A 35 -4.89 -4.54 3.89
C LEU A 35 -4.50 -5.91 3.34
N LYS A 36 -5.30 -6.45 2.42
CA LYS A 36 -4.95 -7.65 1.67
C LYS A 36 -4.35 -7.22 0.33
N ILE A 37 -3.12 -7.66 0.05
CA ILE A 37 -2.47 -7.51 -1.25
C ILE A 37 -2.70 -8.81 -2.04
N ILE A 38 -3.24 -8.68 -3.24
CA ILE A 38 -3.63 -9.82 -4.09
C ILE A 38 -2.90 -9.69 -5.41
N LYS A 39 -2.19 -10.74 -5.84
CA LYS A 39 -1.58 -10.82 -7.17
C LYS A 39 -2.70 -10.96 -8.22
N THR A 40 -2.73 -10.10 -9.22
CA THR A 40 -3.77 -10.11 -10.28
C THR A 40 -3.31 -10.76 -11.57
N ASP A 41 -2.03 -10.59 -11.93
CA ASP A 41 -1.48 -11.06 -13.19
C ASP A 41 -0.24 -11.93 -12.98
N ASP A 42 0.16 -12.62 -14.05
CA ASP A 42 1.41 -13.34 -14.07
C ASP A 42 2.59 -12.40 -14.30
N ILE A 43 3.46 -12.35 -13.29
CA ILE A 43 4.68 -11.56 -13.29
C ILE A 43 5.66 -12.22 -14.26
N LYS A 44 6.10 -11.47 -15.28
CA LYS A 44 6.94 -11.97 -16.37
C LYS A 44 8.31 -12.42 -15.89
N GLU A 45 8.83 -11.74 -14.87
CA GLU A 45 10.10 -12.04 -14.23
C GLU A 45 9.96 -13.29 -13.36
N ILE A 46 10.00 -14.46 -14.01
CA ILE A 46 9.93 -15.73 -13.28
C ILE A 46 11.27 -16.11 -12.66
N ASN A 47 12.42 -15.76 -13.23
CA ASN A 47 13.72 -16.28 -12.74
C ASN A 47 14.45 -15.37 -11.73
N GLN A 48 13.80 -14.35 -11.21
CA GLN A 48 14.41 -13.38 -10.29
C GLN A 48 13.36 -12.77 -9.35
N GLU A 49 13.80 -12.22 -8.22
CA GLU A 49 12.92 -11.45 -7.36
C GLU A 49 12.54 -10.12 -8.01
N SER A 50 11.28 -9.72 -7.83
CA SER A 50 10.74 -8.45 -8.31
C SER A 50 10.39 -7.56 -7.13
N VAL A 51 10.57 -6.25 -7.29
CA VAL A 51 10.25 -5.25 -6.27
C VAL A 51 9.20 -4.26 -6.78
N TYR A 52 8.23 -4.00 -5.92
CA TYR A 52 7.13 -3.06 -6.14
C TYR A 52 7.01 -2.12 -4.94
N ARG A 53 6.15 -1.10 -5.06
CA ARG A 53 5.88 -0.13 -3.99
C ARG A 53 4.44 -0.21 -3.56
N VAL A 54 4.21 -0.44 -2.27
CA VAL A 54 2.92 -0.27 -1.63
C VAL A 54 2.84 1.18 -1.16
N ASN A 55 1.88 1.92 -1.71
CA ASN A 55 1.62 3.30 -1.36
C ASN A 55 0.42 3.36 -0.43
N ILE A 56 0.56 4.09 0.68
CA ILE A 56 -0.51 4.33 1.65
C ILE A 56 -0.61 5.83 1.88
N LYS A 57 -1.67 6.43 1.33
CA LYS A 57 -1.93 7.86 1.41
C LYS A 57 -3.03 8.15 2.42
N VAL A 58 -2.69 8.89 3.46
CA VAL A 58 -3.65 9.43 4.42
C VAL A 58 -4.06 10.81 3.95
N VAL A 59 -5.35 10.95 3.62
CA VAL A 59 -5.96 12.20 3.19
C VAL A 59 -6.77 12.75 4.38
N PRO A 60 -6.49 13.98 4.85
CA PRO A 60 -7.28 14.60 5.89
C PRO A 60 -8.70 14.90 5.39
N VAL A 61 -9.69 14.75 6.28
CA VAL A 61 -11.08 15.11 6.00
C VAL A 61 -11.30 16.56 6.38
N ILE A 62 -12.00 17.31 5.52
CA ILE A 62 -12.42 18.69 5.76
C ILE A 62 -13.91 18.62 6.09
N ASP A 63 -14.35 19.30 7.15
CA ASP A 63 -15.76 19.48 7.48
C ASP A 63 -16.28 20.84 6.98
N ASP A 64 -17.60 21.04 7.02
CA ASP A 64 -18.24 22.27 6.55
C ASP A 64 -17.84 23.50 7.41
N GLU A 65 -17.44 23.31 8.67
CA GLU A 65 -16.97 24.40 9.56
C GLU A 65 -15.54 24.87 9.24
N MET A 66 -14.81 24.07 8.47
CA MET A 66 -13.48 24.32 7.98
C MET A 66 -13.47 24.92 6.56
N ALA A 67 -14.58 24.85 5.81
CA ALA A 67 -14.65 25.23 4.39
C ALA A 67 -14.29 26.71 4.09
N ASP A 68 -14.68 27.65 4.96
CA ASP A 68 -14.47 29.09 4.75
C ASP A 68 -13.18 29.65 5.39
N LYS A 69 -12.27 28.76 5.84
CA LYS A 69 -11.04 29.15 6.54
C LYS A 69 -9.81 28.99 5.65
N ASN A 70 -8.79 29.80 5.90
CA ASN A 70 -7.47 29.59 5.32
C ASN A 70 -6.80 28.40 6.04
N LEU A 71 -6.72 27.26 5.36
CA LEU A 71 -6.28 26.00 5.95
C LEU A 71 -5.05 25.44 5.25
N LEU A 72 -4.07 25.03 6.05
CA LEU A 72 -2.96 24.19 5.61
C LEU A 72 -3.28 22.73 5.92
N LEU A 73 -3.50 21.94 4.89
CA LEU A 73 -3.72 20.50 5.02
C LEU A 73 -2.42 19.74 4.81
N ILE A 74 -2.09 18.88 5.78
CA ILE A 74 -0.93 17.99 5.70
C ILE A 74 -1.43 16.59 5.37
N SER A 75 -0.94 16.02 4.27
CA SER A 75 -1.20 14.63 3.88
C SER A 75 0.09 13.83 3.97
N LEU A 76 -0.01 12.60 4.46
CA LEU A 76 1.10 11.67 4.56
C LEU A 76 0.98 10.61 3.47
N ASN A 77 2.05 10.37 2.73
CA ASN A 77 2.16 9.22 1.84
C ASN A 77 3.31 8.31 2.29
N SER A 78 2.95 7.17 2.87
CA SER A 78 3.89 6.14 3.30
C SER A 78 4.13 5.15 2.15
N ILE A 79 5.40 4.88 1.85
CA ILE A 79 5.79 3.97 0.78
C ILE A 79 6.57 2.80 1.38
N TYR A 80 6.13 1.58 1.10
CA TYR A 80 6.77 0.35 1.54
C TYR A 80 7.22 -0.47 0.33
N ASN A 81 8.33 -1.19 0.46
CA ASN A 81 8.77 -2.11 -0.58
C ASN A 81 8.01 -3.44 -0.44
N LEU A 82 7.46 -3.91 -1.57
CA LEU A 82 6.86 -5.23 -1.71
C LEU A 82 7.78 -6.08 -2.57
N PHE A 83 8.36 -7.11 -1.98
CA PHE A 83 9.18 -8.09 -2.68
C PHE A 83 8.31 -9.27 -3.09
N TYR A 84 8.40 -9.66 -4.36
CA TYR A 84 7.77 -10.85 -4.90
C TYR A 84 8.86 -11.83 -5.32
N THR A 85 8.80 -13.03 -4.75
CA THR A 85 9.70 -14.14 -5.09
C THR A 85 8.91 -15.19 -5.88
N PRO A 86 9.22 -15.39 -7.16
CA PRO A 86 8.57 -16.41 -7.99
C PRO A 86 8.81 -17.84 -7.49
N SER A 87 7.82 -18.73 -7.64
CA SER A 87 7.85 -20.08 -7.07
C SER A 87 8.93 -21.01 -7.63
N ASN A 88 9.43 -20.75 -8.84
CA ASN A 88 10.52 -21.50 -9.47
C ASN A 88 11.91 -21.20 -8.87
N ILE A 89 12.10 -20.09 -8.15
CA ILE A 89 13.34 -19.77 -7.43
C ILE A 89 13.21 -19.93 -5.92
N ILE A 90 12.00 -20.21 -5.42
CA ILE A 90 11.79 -20.56 -4.01
C ILE A 90 12.44 -21.92 -3.76
N ASN A 91 13.62 -21.89 -3.13
CA ASN A 91 14.14 -23.06 -2.44
C ASN A 91 13.12 -23.46 -1.36
N LYS A 92 12.71 -24.72 -1.36
CA LYS A 92 11.60 -25.36 -0.60
C LYS A 92 11.59 -25.17 0.93
N SER A 93 12.40 -24.30 1.51
CA SER A 93 12.61 -24.17 2.96
C SER A 93 11.72 -23.14 3.67
N ASP A 94 11.13 -22.16 2.97
CA ASP A 94 10.44 -21.04 3.65
C ASP A 94 9.12 -20.66 2.97
N ASN A 95 8.10 -21.52 3.09
CA ASN A 95 6.74 -21.16 2.71
C ASN A 95 6.12 -20.35 3.86
N LYS A 96 6.40 -19.05 3.90
CA LYS A 96 5.74 -18.11 4.84
C LYS A 96 4.59 -17.45 4.10
N ASP A 97 3.37 -17.79 4.49
CA ASP A 97 2.19 -16.99 4.16
C ASP A 97 2.49 -15.53 4.50
N ILE A 98 2.54 -14.67 3.47
CA ILE A 98 2.89 -13.27 3.62
C ILE A 98 1.68 -12.53 4.21
N ASN A 99 1.50 -12.65 5.53
CA ASN A 99 0.60 -11.78 6.28
C ASN A 99 1.33 -10.47 6.59
N PHE A 100 1.13 -9.45 5.75
CA PHE A 100 1.58 -8.09 6.06
C PHE A 100 0.65 -7.46 7.11
N LEU A 101 1.03 -7.51 8.39
CA LEU A 101 0.41 -6.71 9.44
C LEU A 101 1.13 -5.36 9.53
N LEU A 102 0.56 -4.32 8.92
CA LEU A 102 1.06 -2.95 9.08
C LEU A 102 0.33 -2.27 10.23
N MET A 103 1.00 -2.09 11.37
CA MET A 103 0.47 -1.33 12.51
C MET A 103 0.86 0.13 12.35
N MET A 104 -0.08 0.98 11.93
CA MET A 104 0.16 2.43 11.80
C MET A 104 -0.66 3.19 12.84
N LYS A 105 0.00 3.73 13.88
CA LYS A 105 -0.66 4.53 14.92
C LYS A 105 -0.70 5.99 14.48
N ILE A 106 -1.88 6.47 14.09
CA ILE A 106 -2.10 7.89 13.80
C ILE A 106 -2.47 8.60 15.11
N LEU A 107 -1.56 9.44 15.62
CA LEU A 107 -1.81 10.34 16.75
C LEU A 107 -2.28 11.68 16.18
N LEU A 108 -3.58 11.96 16.28
CA LEU A 108 -4.13 13.31 16.13
C LEU A 108 -4.20 13.90 17.54
N LYS A 109 -3.46 14.99 17.78
CA LYS A 109 -3.57 15.82 18.99
C LYS A 109 -4.47 17.01 18.71
#